data_AF-A0A7J9W465-F1
#
_entry.id   AF-A0A7J9W465-F1
#
_cell.length_a   1.000
_cell.length_b   1.000
_cell.length_c   1.000
_cell.angle_alpha   90.00
_cell.angle_beta   90.00
_cell.angle_gamma   90.00
#
_symmetry.space_group_name_H-M   'P 1'
#
loop_
_entity.id
_entity.type
_entity.pdbx_description
1 polymer ?
#
loop_
_entity_poly.entity_id
_entity_poly.type
_entity_poly.pdbx_seq_one_letter_code
_entity_poly.pdbx_strand_id
1 'polypeptide(L)'
;MSVRRVPPRPDTAPGNRAHLRRACWSGREPAEALPPRDRDELIGDLWSAGWTDTEIAAHTYMSTYTTARIRQRLGLTPRKEPPA
;
A
#
# COMPACT_ATOMS: atom_id res chain seq x y z
N MET A 1 20.98 -2.46 -39.88
CA MET A 1 21.34 -2.80 -38.48
C MET A 1 20.13 -2.57 -37.60
N SER A 2 19.43 -3.63 -37.16
CA SER A 2 18.28 -3.51 -36.27
C SER A 2 18.73 -3.55 -34.81
N VAL A 3 18.56 -2.44 -34.12
CA VAL A 3 18.77 -2.34 -32.67
C VAL A 3 17.69 -3.19 -31.98
N ARG A 4 18.07 -4.31 -31.36
CA ARG A 4 17.14 -5.08 -30.52
C ARG A 4 16.73 -4.19 -29.34
N ARG A 5 15.49 -3.69 -29.35
CA ARG A 5 14.90 -3.05 -28.16
C ARG A 5 14.76 -4.12 -27.09
N VAL A 6 15.50 -3.98 -26.00
CA VAL A 6 15.31 -4.79 -24.79
C VAL A 6 13.93 -4.43 -24.24
N PRO A 7 13.01 -5.39 -24.04
CA PRO A 7 11.73 -5.10 -23.42
C PRO A 7 11.98 -4.52 -22.01
N PRO A 8 11.25 -3.47 -21.59
CA PRO A 8 11.40 -2.93 -20.25
C PRO A 8 11.12 -4.02 -19.22
N ARG A 9 11.84 -4.00 -18.09
CA ARG A 9 11.59 -4.94 -16.99
C ARG A 9 10.10 -4.84 -16.60
N PRO A 10 9.37 -5.96 -16.44
CA PRO A 10 7.92 -5.96 -16.16
C PRO A 10 7.53 -5.04 -14.99
N ASP A 11 8.44 -4.90 -14.04
CA ASP A 11 8.33 -4.13 -12.79
C ASP A 11 8.32 -2.61 -13.01
N THR A 12 8.65 -2.12 -14.21
CA THR A 12 8.75 -0.68 -14.54
C THR A 12 7.62 -0.17 -15.44
N ALA A 13 6.69 -1.03 -15.86
CA ALA A 13 5.60 -0.62 -16.73
C ALA A 13 4.55 0.22 -15.95
N PRO A 14 4.26 1.47 -16.37
CA PRO A 14 3.30 2.37 -15.69
C PRO A 14 1.89 1.77 -15.54
N GLY A 15 1.48 0.91 -16.47
CA GLY A 15 0.19 0.22 -16.43
C GLY A 15 0.03 -0.76 -15.26
N ASN A 16 1.14 -1.28 -14.71
CA ASN A 16 1.12 -2.21 -13.59
C ASN A 16 0.85 -1.49 -12.26
N ARG A 17 1.37 -0.27 -12.09
CA ARG A 17 1.29 0.48 -10.81
C ARG A 17 -0.15 0.78 -10.39
N ALA A 18 -0.98 1.29 -11.30
CA ALA A 18 -2.38 1.60 -11.00
C ALA A 18 -3.19 0.34 -10.70
N HIS A 19 -2.93 -0.75 -11.43
CA HIS A 19 -3.57 -2.03 -11.20
C HIS A 19 -3.20 -2.59 -9.82
N LEU A 20 -1.90 -2.58 -9.48
CA LEU A 20 -1.39 -3.07 -8.22
C LEU A 20 -1.92 -2.23 -7.04
N ARG A 21 -1.94 -0.91 -7.18
CA ARG A 21 -2.54 -0.01 -6.18
C ARG A 21 -4.01 -0.34 -5.94
N ARG A 22 -4.78 -0.61 -7.00
CA ARG A 22 -6.18 -1.04 -6.89
C ARG A 22 -6.31 -2.41 -6.23
N ALA A 23 -5.42 -3.34 -6.52
CA ALA A 23 -5.41 -4.67 -5.92
C ALA A 23 -5.15 -4.61 -4.41
N CYS A 24 -4.13 -3.86 -3.98
CA CYS A 24 -3.85 -3.62 -2.56
C CYS A 24 -4.98 -2.85 -1.86
N TRP A 25 -5.55 -1.83 -2.51
CA TRP A 25 -6.73 -1.12 -1.99
C TRP A 25 -7.90 -2.06 -1.71
N SER A 26 -8.09 -3.07 -2.59
CA SER A 26 -9.14 -4.08 -2.42
C SER A 26 -8.75 -5.29 -1.54
N GLY A 27 -7.56 -5.31 -0.96
CA GLY A 27 -7.10 -6.42 -0.11
C GLY A 27 -6.76 -7.71 -0.86
N ARG A 28 -6.58 -7.65 -2.19
CA ARG A 28 -6.20 -8.83 -2.99
C ARG A 28 -4.70 -9.11 -2.99
N GLU A 29 -3.89 -8.08 -2.75
CA GLU A 29 -2.43 -8.14 -2.79
C GLU A 29 -1.85 -7.45 -1.56
N PRO A 30 -0.70 -7.91 -1.04
CA PRO A 30 -0.02 -7.29 0.10
C PRO A 30 0.50 -5.90 -0.26
N ALA A 31 0.56 -5.00 0.72
CA ALA A 31 1.08 -3.66 0.50
C ALA A 31 2.59 -3.64 0.19
N GLU A 32 3.35 -4.67 0.54
CA GLU A 32 4.75 -4.86 0.13
C GLU A 32 4.94 -4.98 -1.38
N ALA A 33 3.89 -5.31 -2.13
CA ALA A 33 3.96 -5.30 -3.59
C ALA A 33 4.09 -3.86 -4.14
N LEU A 34 3.66 -2.86 -3.38
CA LEU A 34 3.76 -1.46 -3.76
C LEU A 34 5.14 -0.86 -3.47
N PRO A 35 5.61 0.07 -4.32
CA PRO A 35 6.72 0.95 -3.97
C PRO A 35 6.47 1.68 -2.64
N PRO A 36 7.52 2.05 -1.88
CA PRO A 36 7.35 2.66 -0.55
C PRO A 36 6.42 3.87 -0.51
N ARG A 37 6.49 4.74 -1.53
CA ARG A 37 5.61 5.92 -1.63
C ARG A 37 4.14 5.55 -1.85
N ASP A 38 3.86 4.57 -2.71
CA ASP A 38 2.49 4.12 -2.97
C ASP A 38 1.88 3.44 -1.76
N ARG A 39 2.71 2.71 -1.00
CA ARG A 39 2.30 2.13 0.27
C ARG A 39 1.92 3.21 1.28
N ASP A 40 2.69 4.30 1.36
CA ASP A 40 2.33 5.44 2.23
C ASP A 40 0.98 6.06 1.82
N GLU A 41 0.78 6.26 0.52
CA GLU A 41 -0.49 6.77 -0.02
C GLU A 41 -1.66 5.80 0.27
N LEU A 42 -1.46 4.48 0.13
CA LEU A 42 -2.45 3.45 0.48
C LEU A 42 -2.85 3.53 1.96
N ILE A 43 -1.88 3.63 2.87
CA ILE A 43 -2.16 3.73 4.32
C ILE A 43 -2.93 5.01 4.64
N GLY A 44 -2.52 6.15 4.04
CA GLY A 44 -3.21 7.43 4.22
C GLY A 44 -4.65 7.41 3.72
N ASP A 45 -4.88 6.79 2.56
CA ASP A 45 -6.22 6.62 2.00
C ASP A 45 -7.08 5.72 2.92
N LEU A 46 -6.58 4.57 3.40
CA LEU A 46 -7.36 3.66 4.27
C LEU A 46 -7.69 4.31 5.62
N TRP A 47 -6.74 5.04 6.20
CA TRP A 47 -6.99 5.84 7.40
C TRP A 47 -8.06 6.91 7.17
N SER A 48 -8.03 7.55 5.99
CA SER A 48 -9.02 8.56 5.60
C SER A 48 -10.41 7.94 5.40
N ALA A 49 -10.46 6.67 4.98
CA ALA A 49 -11.68 5.86 4.93
C ALA A 49 -12.18 5.41 6.33
N GLY A 50 -11.49 5.80 7.41
CA GLY A 50 -11.93 5.57 8.79
C GLY A 50 -11.31 4.34 9.46
N TRP A 51 -10.41 3.63 8.80
CA TRP A 51 -9.89 2.37 9.29
C TRP A 51 -8.85 2.56 10.41
N THR A 52 -8.81 1.60 11.32
CA THR A 52 -7.85 1.49 12.42
C THR A 52 -6.54 0.84 11.98
N ASP A 53 -5.49 0.95 12.80
CA ASP A 53 -4.19 0.35 12.48
C ASP A 53 -4.27 -1.18 12.33
N THR A 54 -5.15 -1.85 13.09
CA THR A 54 -5.38 -3.30 13.02
C THR A 54 -6.15 -3.72 11.78
N GLU A 55 -7.21 -2.98 11.40
CA GLU A 55 -7.95 -3.24 10.16
C GLU A 55 -7.04 -3.05 8.93
N ILE A 56 -6.26 -1.95 8.93
CA ILE A 56 -5.31 -1.68 7.85
C ILE A 56 -4.25 -2.78 7.78
N ALA A 57 -3.69 -3.20 8.91
CA ALA A 57 -2.70 -4.26 8.97
C ALA A 57 -3.23 -5.58 8.43
N ALA A 58 -4.42 -6.00 8.89
CA ALA A 58 -5.06 -7.23 8.43
C ALA A 58 -5.35 -7.19 6.92
N HIS A 59 -5.84 -6.06 6.42
CA HIS A 59 -6.21 -5.89 5.01
C HIS A 59 -5.04 -5.81 4.05
N THR A 60 -3.92 -5.26 4.51
CA THR A 60 -2.71 -5.08 3.70
C THR A 60 -1.66 -6.17 3.92
N TYR A 61 -1.97 -7.17 4.75
CA TYR A 61 -1.06 -8.25 5.17
C TYR A 61 0.21 -7.74 5.87
N MET A 62 0.13 -6.57 6.49
CA MET A 62 1.22 -5.96 7.24
C MET A 62 1.08 -6.23 8.74
N SER A 63 2.15 -6.03 9.49
CA SER A 63 2.03 -5.97 10.96
C SER A 63 1.44 -4.64 11.41
N THR A 64 0.66 -4.65 12.50
CA THR A 64 0.14 -3.44 13.15
C THR A 64 1.25 -2.44 13.49
N TYR A 65 2.44 -2.94 13.86
CA TYR A 65 3.62 -2.12 14.10
C TYR A 65 4.05 -1.33 12.85
N THR A 66 4.15 -2.00 11.69
CA THR A 66 4.57 -1.33 10.45
C THR A 66 3.53 -0.33 9.99
N THR A 67 2.24 -0.68 10.09
CA THR A 67 1.12 0.24 9.82
C THR A 67 1.20 1.49 10.70
N ALA A 68 1.32 1.30 12.02
CA ALA A 68 1.44 2.41 12.97
C ALA A 68 2.66 3.30 12.69
N ARG A 69 3.80 2.71 12.32
CA ARG A 69 5.02 3.46 11.98
C ARG A 69 4.84 4.32 10.72
N ILE A 70 4.19 3.78 9.69
CA ILE A 70 3.89 4.54 8.46
C ILE A 70 2.90 5.66 8.77
N ARG A 71 1.81 5.36 9.48
CA ARG A 71 0.82 6.35 9.94
C ARG A 71 1.48 7.50 10.70
N GLN A 72 2.39 7.20 11.63
CA GLN A 72 3.15 8.21 12.38
C GLN A 72 4.01 9.08 11.46
N ARG A 73 4.71 8.48 10.48
CA ARG A 73 5.49 9.23 9.48
C ARG A 73 4.62 10.18 8.65
N LEU A 74 3.36 9.82 8.41
CA LEU A 74 2.37 10.66 7.73
C LEU A 74 1.74 11.74 8.65
N GLY A 75 2.06 11.76 9.95
CA GLY A 75 1.49 12.71 10.91
C GLY A 75 0.03 12.43 11.29
N LEU A 76 -0.47 11.21 11.05
CA LEU A 76 -1.87 10.85 11.28
C LEU A 76 -2.09 10.31 12.71
N THR A 77 -3.15 10.76 13.36
CA THR A 77 -3.52 10.34 14.73
C THR A 77 -4.05 8.89 14.73
N PRO A 78 -3.68 8.04 15.70
CA PRO A 78 -4.28 6.72 15.82
C PRO A 78 -5.79 6.81 16.05
N ARG A 79 -6.54 5.89 15.44
CA ARG A 79 -7.96 5.70 15.76
C ARG A 79 -8.08 4.71 16.92
N LYS A 80 -9.15 4.83 17.69
CA LYS A 80 -9.46 3.87 18.77
C LYS A 80 -9.80 2.53 18.13
N GLU A 81 -9.22 1.46 18.66
CA GLU A 81 -9.63 0.11 18.25
C GLU A 81 -11.08 -0.14 18.69
N PRO A 82 -11.86 -0.88 17.88
CA PRO A 82 -13.16 -1.34 18.32
C PRO A 82 -12.99 -2.24 19.56
N PRO A 83 -13.97 -2.24 20.48
CA PRO A 83 -13.98 -3.19 21.58
C PRO A 83 -13.99 -4.63 21.02
N ALA A 84 -13.22 -5.51 21.64
CA ALA A 84 -13.09 -6.92 21.29
C ALA A 84 -14.40 -7.70 21.46
#